data_AF-A0AAU8K0A8-F1
#
_entry.id   AF-A0AAU8K0A8-F1
#
_cell.length_a   1.000
_cell.length_b   1.000
_cell.length_c   1.000
_cell.angle_alpha   90.00
_cell.angle_beta   90.00
_cell.angle_gamma   90.00
#
_symmetry.space_group_name_H-M   'P 1'
#
loop_
_entity.id
_entity.type
_entity.pdbx_description
1 polymer ?
#
loop_
_entity_poly.entity_id
_entity_poly.type
_entity_poly.pdbx_seq_one_letter_code
_entity_poly.pdbx_strand_id
1 'polypeptide(L)'
;MSVTHRPDPGAARVTPHALRIAAIAADLLLVLALTLLPGAAVALAAGRAGGAVPAVLAFLLVYLLGLVGAHATQVWLTGRTAGKAMFGLRVVRTDGSAPPPTARGLLWAVGRPSVGYLLVDVFGLGALAALGDRRHRCVHDLVFGSEVRLTAGADGASPGTPARRLRDHRQDLKASAAAARQRHGPAVAPWIWQADLIALTLTGCLFLAARIPLRTRPAPAGDTPPPRWSDRQATAAPAVADTPVGSLSRAGTAVLAVGLSAVTLAVGTYIGQRLAPAETPGTAGTAGVASPVGDRAGTAPSGAATSAIPQPSASPSAGGGPVPTAGTYLGTGVAAAVQLRLDPAGPDAYRVTLTRAGTPALDPVGCTQDLGPPTDPAAATVNGSGGHYEGLAVSADRVKDACFYQVQQVVLHVLDPTTVALCSPTADECPTYRHTP
;
A
#
# COMPACT_ATOMS: atom_id res chain seq x y z
N MET A 1 -33.36 17.93 16.68
CA MET A 1 -32.67 16.65 16.46
C MET A 1 -31.37 16.93 15.73
N SER A 2 -30.23 16.89 16.44
CA SER A 2 -28.91 17.12 15.85
C SER A 2 -28.44 15.79 15.25
N VAL A 3 -28.30 15.73 13.93
CA VAL A 3 -27.67 14.59 13.25
C VAL A 3 -26.17 14.75 13.48
N THR A 4 -25.64 14.03 14.47
CA THR A 4 -24.20 13.89 14.65
C THR A 4 -23.65 13.18 13.42
N HIS A 5 -23.03 13.96 12.54
CA HIS A 5 -22.29 13.43 11.40
C HIS A 5 -21.09 12.68 11.97
N ARG A 6 -21.26 11.37 12.21
CA ARG A 6 -20.14 10.49 12.55
C ARG A 6 -19.12 10.66 11.42
N PRO A 7 -17.89 11.12 11.68
CA PRO A 7 -16.87 11.20 10.65
C PRO A 7 -16.78 9.80 10.05
N ASP A 8 -16.96 9.71 8.74
CA ASP A 8 -17.11 8.45 8.03
C ASP A 8 -15.86 7.60 8.33
N PRO A 9 -15.94 6.51 9.12
CA PRO A 9 -14.79 5.62 9.34
C PRO A 9 -14.28 5.03 8.02
N GLY A 10 -15.01 5.27 6.93
CA GLY A 10 -14.66 5.05 5.54
C GLY A 10 -13.79 6.10 4.86
N ALA A 11 -13.14 7.05 5.57
CA ALA A 11 -11.93 7.72 5.06
C ALA A 11 -10.77 6.71 4.95
N ALA A 12 -11.04 5.64 4.20
CA ALA A 12 -10.16 4.53 3.94
C ALA A 12 -8.90 5.10 3.30
N ARG A 13 -7.77 4.86 3.95
CA ARG A 13 -6.47 5.19 3.40
C ARG A 13 -6.38 4.54 2.03
N VAL A 14 -6.45 5.39 1.02
CA VAL A 14 -6.28 5.03 -0.38
C VAL A 14 -4.99 4.23 -0.50
N THR A 15 -5.09 3.00 -0.98
CA THR A 15 -3.93 2.11 -1.09
C THR A 15 -2.96 2.65 -2.14
N PRO A 16 -1.68 2.92 -1.79
CA PRO A 16 -0.66 3.32 -2.75
C PRO A 16 -0.51 2.30 -3.90
N HIS A 17 -0.41 2.79 -5.14
CA HIS A 17 -0.33 1.92 -6.32
C HIS A 17 0.89 0.98 -6.29
N ALA A 18 2.01 1.42 -5.72
CA ALA A 18 3.21 0.60 -5.57
C ALA A 18 2.96 -0.67 -4.74
N LEU A 19 2.15 -0.58 -3.66
CA LEU A 19 1.81 -1.74 -2.84
C LEU A 19 0.91 -2.72 -3.60
N ARG A 20 -0.01 -2.22 -4.43
CA ARG A 20 -0.86 -3.07 -5.28
C ARG A 20 -0.01 -3.84 -6.31
N ILE A 21 0.97 -3.16 -6.91
CA ILE A 21 1.93 -3.77 -7.84
C ILE A 21 2.75 -4.85 -7.14
N ALA A 22 3.34 -4.53 -5.98
CA ALA A 22 4.15 -5.48 -5.24
C ALA A 22 3.34 -6.71 -4.80
N ALA A 23 2.08 -6.50 -4.40
CA ALA A 23 1.15 -7.58 -4.09
C ALA A 23 0.89 -8.49 -5.30
N ILE A 24 0.59 -7.90 -6.47
CA ILE A 24 0.36 -8.67 -7.70
C ILE A 24 1.62 -9.45 -8.10
N ALA A 25 2.80 -8.82 -8.07
CA ALA A 25 4.05 -9.49 -8.39
C ALA A 25 4.31 -10.69 -7.48
N ALA A 26 4.05 -10.54 -6.17
CA ALA A 26 4.21 -11.63 -5.23
C ALA A 26 3.18 -12.76 -5.43
N ASP A 27 1.95 -12.43 -5.81
CA ASP A 27 0.92 -13.40 -6.18
C ASP A 27 1.31 -14.18 -7.46
N LEU A 28 1.83 -13.51 -8.50
CA LEU A 28 2.28 -14.14 -9.74
C LEU A 28 3.43 -15.13 -9.50
N LEU A 29 4.39 -14.79 -8.64
CA LEU A 29 5.48 -15.69 -8.25
C LEU A 29 4.96 -16.91 -7.48
N LEU A 30 3.99 -16.72 -6.58
CA LEU A 30 3.36 -17.82 -5.85
C LEU A 30 2.64 -18.78 -6.79
N VAL A 31 1.84 -18.25 -7.72
CA VAL A 31 1.12 -19.04 -8.72
C VAL A 31 2.09 -19.76 -9.64
N LEU A 32 3.17 -19.12 -10.06
CA LEU A 32 4.22 -19.76 -10.84
C LEU A 32 4.82 -20.94 -10.08
N ALA A 33 5.17 -20.76 -8.81
CA ALA A 33 5.69 -21.85 -7.98
C ALA A 33 4.67 -23.01 -7.84
N LEU A 34 3.38 -22.69 -7.71
CA LEU A 34 2.31 -23.68 -7.60
C LEU A 34 2.09 -24.48 -8.90
N THR A 35 2.26 -23.83 -10.05
CA THR A 35 1.91 -24.39 -11.36
C THR A 35 3.11 -24.92 -12.15
N LEU A 36 4.35 -24.64 -11.72
CA LEU A 36 5.56 -25.00 -12.46
C LEU A 36 5.64 -26.51 -12.76
N LEU A 37 5.51 -27.35 -11.73
CA LEU A 37 5.59 -28.82 -11.89
C LEU A 37 4.41 -29.41 -12.68
N PRO A 38 3.13 -29.16 -12.31
CA PRO A 38 2.01 -29.71 -13.07
C PRO A 38 1.97 -29.15 -14.50
N GLY A 39 2.30 -27.87 -14.68
CA GLY A 39 2.41 -27.24 -15.99
C GLY A 39 3.49 -27.88 -16.85
N ALA A 40 4.69 -28.12 -16.29
CA ALA A 40 5.77 -28.79 -17.01
C ALA A 40 5.39 -30.22 -17.40
N ALA A 41 4.73 -30.98 -16.53
CA ALA A 41 4.26 -32.33 -16.84
C ALA A 41 3.27 -32.35 -18.01
N VAL A 42 2.28 -31.45 -17.99
CA VAL A 42 1.29 -31.31 -19.07
C VAL A 42 1.95 -30.82 -20.37
N ALA A 43 2.86 -29.86 -20.27
CA ALA A 43 3.63 -29.35 -21.41
C ALA A 43 4.47 -30.45 -22.07
N LEU A 44 5.15 -31.28 -21.28
CA LEU A 44 5.92 -32.42 -21.78
C LEU A 44 5.02 -33.46 -22.47
N ALA A 45 3.82 -33.73 -21.93
CA ALA A 45 2.86 -34.63 -22.56
C ALA A 45 2.36 -34.08 -23.90
N ALA A 46 1.92 -32.82 -23.94
CA ALA A 46 1.48 -32.15 -25.16
C ALA A 46 2.62 -32.03 -26.19
N GLY A 47 3.84 -31.79 -25.72
CA GLY A 47 5.03 -31.68 -26.56
C GLY A 47 5.41 -32.97 -27.27
N ARG A 48 5.22 -34.12 -26.62
CA ARG A 48 5.40 -35.43 -27.26
C ARG A 48 4.40 -35.68 -28.38
N ALA A 49 3.19 -35.14 -28.27
CA ALA A 49 2.11 -35.35 -29.24
C ALA A 49 2.12 -34.34 -30.40
N GLY A 50 2.62 -33.11 -30.21
CA GLY A 50 2.50 -32.05 -31.20
C GLY A 50 3.63 -31.01 -31.23
N GLY A 51 4.76 -31.27 -30.56
CA GLY A 51 5.93 -30.39 -30.57
C GLY A 51 5.84 -29.18 -29.63
N ALA A 52 6.73 -28.20 -29.82
CA ALA A 52 6.95 -27.14 -28.85
C ALA A 52 5.74 -26.20 -28.65
N VAL A 53 4.97 -25.91 -29.71
CA VAL A 53 3.84 -24.98 -29.62
C VAL A 53 2.72 -25.52 -28.71
N PRO A 54 2.22 -26.76 -28.90
CA PRO A 54 1.28 -27.38 -27.97
C PRO A 54 1.80 -27.48 -26.54
N ALA A 55 3.10 -27.75 -26.35
CA ALA A 55 3.71 -27.77 -25.02
C ALA A 55 3.58 -26.42 -24.30
N VAL A 56 3.95 -25.33 -24.98
CA VAL A 56 3.86 -23.96 -24.42
C VAL A 56 2.41 -23.58 -24.15
N LEU A 57 1.50 -23.82 -25.10
CA LEU A 57 0.08 -23.52 -24.92
C LEU A 57 -0.52 -24.27 -23.74
N ALA A 58 -0.17 -25.56 -23.56
CA ALA A 58 -0.67 -26.34 -22.45
C ALA A 58 -0.10 -25.86 -21.10
N PHE A 59 1.18 -25.47 -21.05
CA PHE A 59 1.75 -24.82 -19.86
C PHE A 59 1.00 -23.53 -19.50
N LEU A 60 0.81 -22.65 -20.49
CA LEU A 60 0.13 -21.36 -20.29
C LEU A 60 -1.32 -21.55 -19.85
N LEU A 61 -2.01 -22.56 -20.37
CA LEU A 61 -3.36 -22.91 -19.94
C LEU A 61 -3.37 -23.34 -18.47
N VAL A 62 -2.46 -24.24 -18.06
CA VAL A 62 -2.35 -24.66 -16.65
C VAL A 62 -2.01 -23.47 -15.75
N TYR A 63 -1.06 -22.63 -16.17
CA TYR A 63 -0.69 -21.42 -15.45
C TYR A 63 -1.89 -20.48 -15.27
N LEU A 64 -2.65 -20.23 -16.34
CA LEU A 64 -3.81 -19.35 -16.33
C LEU A 64 -4.93 -19.89 -15.44
N LEU A 65 -5.25 -21.18 -15.55
CA LEU A 65 -6.24 -21.83 -14.69
C LEU A 65 -5.81 -21.79 -13.22
N GLY A 66 -4.51 -22.01 -12.96
CA GLY A 66 -3.93 -21.86 -11.63
C GLY A 66 -4.03 -20.44 -11.09
N LEU A 67 -3.75 -19.42 -11.91
CA LEU A 67 -3.86 -18.01 -11.55
C LEU A 67 -5.29 -17.63 -11.15
N VAL A 68 -6.26 -17.91 -12.03
CA VAL A 68 -7.67 -17.61 -11.79
C VAL A 68 -8.18 -18.38 -10.58
N GLY A 69 -7.93 -19.69 -10.52
CA GLY A 69 -8.39 -20.53 -9.42
C GLY A 69 -7.80 -20.13 -8.07
N ALA A 70 -6.49 -19.86 -8.00
CA ALA A 70 -5.83 -19.52 -6.74
C ALA A 70 -6.31 -18.17 -6.21
N HIS A 71 -6.37 -17.16 -7.07
CA HIS A 71 -6.90 -15.84 -6.70
C HIS A 71 -8.36 -15.93 -6.26
N ALA A 72 -9.20 -16.63 -7.02
CA ALA A 72 -10.61 -16.79 -6.69
C ALA A 72 -10.80 -17.49 -5.35
N THR A 73 -10.08 -18.58 -5.11
CA THR A 73 -10.10 -19.32 -3.84
C THR A 73 -9.75 -18.41 -2.66
N GLN A 74 -8.62 -17.71 -2.73
CA GLN A 74 -8.14 -16.89 -1.62
C GLN A 74 -9.05 -15.69 -1.34
N VAL A 75 -9.51 -15.02 -2.40
CA VAL A 75 -10.44 -13.87 -2.28
C VAL A 75 -11.80 -14.30 -1.77
N TRP A 76 -12.34 -15.41 -2.26
CA TRP A 76 -13.62 -15.95 -1.80
C TRP A 76 -13.58 -16.31 -0.31
N LEU A 77 -12.50 -16.97 0.13
CA LEU A 77 -12.39 -17.45 1.50
C LEU A 77 -11.98 -16.35 2.49
N THR A 78 -11.10 -15.42 2.11
CA THR A 78 -10.46 -14.50 3.07
C THR A 78 -10.57 -13.02 2.70
N GLY A 79 -11.09 -12.70 1.51
CA GLY A 79 -11.09 -11.35 0.96
C GLY A 79 -9.70 -10.84 0.54
N ARG A 80 -8.66 -11.68 0.55
CA ARG A 80 -7.29 -11.27 0.20
C ARG A 80 -6.53 -12.41 -0.47
N THR A 81 -5.61 -12.08 -1.37
CA THR A 81 -4.59 -13.01 -1.90
C THR A 81 -3.36 -13.01 -0.99
N ALA A 82 -2.40 -13.90 -1.23
CA ALA A 82 -1.20 -14.01 -0.39
C ALA A 82 -0.31 -12.76 -0.49
N GLY A 83 -0.11 -12.25 -1.70
CA GLY A 83 0.56 -10.99 -1.99
C GLY A 83 -0.14 -9.83 -1.30
N LYS A 84 -1.47 -9.72 -1.44
CA LYS A 84 -2.24 -8.70 -0.72
C LYS A 84 -2.06 -8.83 0.80
N ALA A 85 -2.14 -10.02 1.35
CA ALA A 85 -1.88 -10.24 2.78
C ALA A 85 -0.46 -9.80 3.19
N MET A 86 0.56 -10.13 2.40
CA MET A 86 1.94 -9.71 2.66
C MET A 86 2.11 -8.19 2.71
N PHE A 87 1.27 -7.41 2.02
CA PHE A 87 1.31 -5.94 2.06
C PHE A 87 0.17 -5.32 2.88
N GLY A 88 -0.54 -6.11 3.68
CA GLY A 88 -1.64 -5.61 4.51
C GLY A 88 -2.84 -5.12 3.71
N LEU A 89 -3.04 -5.62 2.50
CA LEU A 89 -4.14 -5.25 1.61
C LEU A 89 -5.30 -6.25 1.72
N ARG A 90 -6.52 -5.75 1.54
CA ARG A 90 -7.74 -6.55 1.46
C ARG A 90 -8.64 -6.05 0.34
N VAL A 91 -9.28 -6.97 -0.35
CA VAL A 91 -10.36 -6.69 -1.30
C VAL A 91 -11.66 -6.62 -0.51
N VAL A 92 -12.35 -5.50 -0.62
CA VAL A 92 -13.70 -5.30 -0.07
C VAL A 92 -14.64 -4.90 -1.19
N ARG A 93 -15.93 -5.08 -0.96
CA ARG A 93 -16.99 -4.52 -1.81
C ARG A 93 -17.03 -3.00 -1.63
N THR A 94 -17.65 -2.28 -2.56
CA THR A 94 -17.78 -0.82 -2.47
C THR A 94 -18.64 -0.35 -1.29
N ASP A 95 -19.48 -1.23 -0.75
CA ASP A 95 -20.23 -1.01 0.50
C ASP A 95 -19.38 -1.30 1.77
N GLY A 96 -18.10 -1.67 1.60
CA GLY A 96 -17.17 -2.01 2.67
C GLY A 96 -17.28 -3.47 3.16
N SER A 97 -18.27 -4.23 2.71
CA SER A 97 -18.45 -5.62 3.12
C SER A 97 -17.37 -6.54 2.55
N ALA A 98 -17.06 -7.60 3.29
CA ALA A 98 -16.25 -8.69 2.77
C ALA A 98 -17.05 -9.51 1.75
N PRO A 99 -16.41 -10.13 0.73
CA PRO A 99 -17.09 -11.06 -0.17
C PRO A 99 -17.76 -12.16 0.65
N PRO A 100 -19.07 -12.42 0.47
CA PRO A 100 -19.76 -13.42 1.27
C PRO A 100 -19.26 -14.82 0.91
N PRO A 101 -19.02 -15.73 1.87
CA PRO A 101 -18.60 -17.12 1.61
C PRO A 101 -19.77 -17.98 1.13
N THR A 102 -20.40 -17.56 0.03
CA THR A 102 -21.55 -18.18 -0.63
C THR A 102 -21.18 -18.57 -2.06
N ALA A 103 -21.98 -19.38 -2.74
CA ALA A 103 -21.78 -19.71 -4.15
C ALA A 103 -21.76 -18.46 -5.04
N ARG A 104 -22.61 -17.46 -4.76
CA ARG A 104 -22.60 -16.16 -5.45
C ARG A 104 -21.29 -15.41 -5.20
N GLY A 105 -20.77 -15.44 -3.98
CA GLY A 105 -19.48 -14.85 -3.65
C GLY A 105 -18.31 -15.56 -4.32
N LEU A 106 -18.39 -16.88 -4.49
CA LEU A 106 -17.41 -17.65 -5.26
C LEU A 106 -17.44 -17.26 -6.74
N LEU A 107 -18.62 -17.22 -7.37
CA LEU A 107 -18.76 -16.79 -8.76
C LEU A 107 -18.22 -15.37 -8.97
N TRP A 108 -18.52 -14.48 -8.02
CA TRP A 108 -17.96 -13.14 -8.01
C TRP A 108 -16.43 -13.14 -7.90
N ALA A 109 -15.87 -13.95 -6.99
CA ALA A 109 -14.44 -14.08 -6.79
C ALA A 109 -13.72 -14.77 -7.95
N VAL A 110 -14.42 -15.59 -8.76
CA VAL A 110 -13.91 -16.16 -10.03
C VAL A 110 -13.95 -15.13 -11.14
N GLY A 111 -15.07 -14.40 -11.28
CA GLY A 111 -15.25 -13.37 -12.29
C GLY A 111 -14.22 -12.25 -12.18
N ARG A 112 -13.94 -11.79 -10.94
CA ARG A 112 -13.03 -10.66 -10.69
C ARG A 112 -11.62 -10.89 -11.26
N PRO A 113 -10.92 -12.00 -11.00
CA PRO A 113 -9.63 -12.28 -11.61
C PRO A 113 -9.75 -12.80 -13.06
N SER A 114 -10.81 -13.49 -13.46
CA SER A 114 -10.90 -14.01 -14.85
C SER A 114 -11.13 -12.87 -15.84
N VAL A 115 -12.27 -12.19 -15.77
CA VAL A 115 -12.63 -11.08 -16.65
C VAL A 115 -11.68 -9.91 -16.41
N GLY A 116 -11.36 -9.63 -15.14
CA GLY A 116 -10.50 -8.51 -14.78
C GLY A 116 -9.08 -8.63 -15.29
N TYR A 117 -8.40 -9.76 -15.05
CA TYR A 117 -7.02 -9.90 -15.52
C TYR A 117 -6.96 -10.15 -17.03
N LEU A 118 -7.75 -11.09 -17.57
CA LEU A 118 -7.62 -11.50 -18.97
C LEU A 118 -8.05 -10.44 -19.98
N LEU A 119 -9.20 -9.79 -19.74
CA LEU A 119 -9.74 -8.85 -20.73
C LEU A 119 -9.25 -7.43 -20.50
N VAL A 120 -8.94 -7.07 -19.25
CA VAL A 120 -8.78 -5.66 -18.89
C VAL A 120 -7.36 -5.31 -18.43
N ASP A 121 -6.67 -6.19 -17.70
CA ASP A 121 -5.31 -5.91 -17.23
C ASP A 121 -4.20 -6.42 -18.17
N VAL A 122 -4.43 -7.43 -19.02
CA VAL A 122 -3.43 -7.92 -20.01
C VAL A 122 -2.92 -6.80 -20.94
N PHE A 123 -3.75 -5.81 -21.24
CA PHE A 123 -3.38 -4.64 -22.04
C PHE A 123 -2.93 -3.43 -21.21
N GLY A 124 -2.78 -3.57 -19.90
CA GLY A 124 -2.45 -2.45 -18.99
C GLY A 124 -3.55 -1.39 -18.84
N LEU A 125 -4.63 -1.47 -19.63
CA LEU A 125 -5.78 -0.55 -19.60
C LEU A 125 -6.44 -0.50 -18.22
N GLY A 126 -6.53 -1.64 -17.54
CA GLY A 126 -7.09 -1.72 -16.20
C GLY A 126 -6.30 -0.94 -15.14
N ALA A 127 -4.97 -0.88 -15.27
CA ALA A 127 -4.09 -0.10 -14.41
C ALA A 127 -4.14 1.40 -14.76
N LEU A 128 -4.32 1.75 -16.03
CA LEU A 128 -4.46 3.16 -16.45
C LEU A 128 -5.71 3.82 -15.86
N ALA A 129 -6.83 3.10 -15.75
CA ALA A 129 -8.03 3.64 -15.11
C ALA A 129 -7.82 3.99 -13.62
N ALA A 130 -6.92 3.27 -12.93
CA ALA A 130 -6.59 3.56 -11.54
C ALA A 130 -5.83 4.88 -11.35
N LEU A 131 -5.31 5.49 -12.44
CA LEU A 131 -4.71 6.82 -12.40
C LEU A 131 -5.76 7.94 -12.40
N GLY A 132 -6.96 7.69 -12.94
CA GLY A 132 -8.05 8.67 -13.01
C GLY A 132 -9.08 8.58 -11.88
N ASP A 133 -9.24 7.40 -11.26
CA ASP A 133 -10.17 7.21 -10.15
C ASP A 133 -9.55 7.71 -8.82
N ARG A 134 -10.25 8.60 -8.10
CA ARG A 134 -9.78 9.13 -6.80
C ARG A 134 -9.58 8.05 -5.74
N ARG A 135 -10.26 6.91 -5.87
CA ARG A 135 -10.11 5.73 -5.00
C ARG A 135 -9.10 4.72 -5.55
N HIS A 136 -8.43 5.06 -6.66
CA HIS A 136 -7.47 4.25 -7.38
C HIS A 136 -7.98 2.83 -7.68
N ARG A 137 -9.26 2.71 -8.05
CA ARG A 137 -9.86 1.43 -8.46
C ARG A 137 -9.41 1.10 -9.88
N CYS A 138 -8.93 -0.12 -10.09
CA CYS A 138 -8.69 -0.65 -11.43
C CYS A 138 -10.04 -0.87 -12.14
N VAL A 139 -10.06 -1.00 -13.46
CA VAL A 139 -11.32 -1.26 -14.19
C VAL A 139 -12.03 -2.52 -13.68
N HIS A 140 -11.28 -3.58 -13.35
CA HIS A 140 -11.89 -4.77 -12.77
C HIS A 140 -12.51 -4.50 -11.39
N ASP A 141 -11.97 -3.58 -10.60
CA ASP A 141 -12.58 -3.17 -9.34
C ASP A 141 -13.89 -2.40 -9.60
N LEU A 142 -13.95 -1.57 -10.65
CA LEU A 142 -15.16 -0.88 -11.06
C LEU A 142 -16.25 -1.85 -11.54
N VAL A 143 -15.91 -2.76 -12.45
CA VAL A 143 -16.85 -3.76 -13.01
C VAL A 143 -17.42 -4.66 -11.92
N PHE A 144 -16.57 -5.08 -10.97
CA PHE A 144 -16.98 -5.99 -9.91
C PHE A 144 -17.49 -5.28 -8.66
N GLY A 145 -17.53 -3.95 -8.61
CA GLY A 145 -17.93 -3.20 -7.43
C GLY A 145 -17.07 -3.54 -6.21
N SER A 146 -15.76 -3.60 -6.39
CA SER A 146 -14.78 -3.78 -5.31
C SER A 146 -13.78 -2.66 -5.22
N GLU A 147 -13.04 -2.66 -4.12
CA GLU A 147 -11.86 -1.83 -3.94
C GLU A 147 -10.84 -2.53 -3.05
N VAL A 148 -9.57 -2.15 -3.23
CA VAL A 148 -8.47 -2.65 -2.42
C VAL A 148 -8.13 -1.63 -1.36
N ARG A 149 -8.31 -2.00 -0.09
CA ARG A 149 -8.01 -1.16 1.08
C ARG A 149 -6.79 -1.68 1.83
N LEU A 150 -6.07 -0.77 2.47
CA LEU A 150 -5.15 -1.09 3.55
C LEU A 150 -5.97 -1.60 4.74
N THR A 151 -5.59 -2.75 5.27
CA THR A 151 -6.16 -3.30 6.49
C THR A 151 -5.48 -2.55 7.63
N ALA A 152 -6.21 -1.64 8.29
CA ALA A 152 -5.78 -1.15 9.59
C ALA A 152 -5.73 -2.38 10.54
N GLY A 153 -4.67 -2.49 11.34
CA GLY A 153 -4.71 -3.43 12.46
C GLY A 153 -5.95 -3.14 13.30
N ALA A 154 -6.60 -4.18 13.84
CA ALA A 154 -7.85 -4.05 14.60
C ALA A 154 -7.76 -2.98 15.72
N ASP A 155 -6.54 -2.74 16.23
CA ASP A 155 -6.26 -1.81 17.33
C ASP A 155 -5.38 -0.62 16.89
N GLY A 156 -5.33 -0.30 15.59
CA GLY A 156 -4.37 0.67 15.05
C GLY A 156 -2.91 0.21 15.13
N ALA A 157 -2.65 -1.03 15.57
CA ALA A 157 -1.33 -1.62 15.65
C ALA A 157 -0.62 -1.58 14.28
N SER A 158 0.67 -1.24 14.32
CA SER A 158 1.52 -1.25 13.12
C SER A 158 1.39 -2.58 12.38
N PRO A 159 1.22 -2.57 11.04
CA PRO A 159 1.05 -3.78 10.27
C PRO A 159 2.30 -4.63 10.45
N GLY A 160 2.20 -5.70 11.26
CA GLY A 160 3.34 -6.57 11.63
C GLY A 160 4.07 -7.12 10.40
N THR A 161 5.26 -7.69 10.56
CA THR A 161 6.14 -8.06 9.43
C THR A 161 5.43 -8.87 8.31
N PRO A 162 5.88 -8.79 7.03
CA PRO A 162 5.27 -9.57 5.94
C PRO A 162 5.13 -11.06 6.25
N ALA A 163 6.14 -11.65 6.91
CA ALA A 163 6.12 -13.05 7.34
C ALA A 163 5.07 -13.34 8.42
N ARG A 164 4.77 -12.39 9.32
CA ARG A 164 3.66 -12.52 10.28
C ARG A 164 2.33 -12.45 9.53
N ARG A 165 2.12 -11.43 8.69
CA ARG A 165 0.88 -11.28 7.91
C ARG A 165 0.57 -12.49 7.03
N LEU A 166 1.61 -13.11 6.45
CA LEU A 166 1.45 -14.32 5.65
C LEU A 166 1.10 -15.56 6.49
N ARG A 167 1.64 -15.66 7.71
CA ARG A 167 1.23 -16.70 8.67
C ARG A 167 -0.22 -16.54 9.09
N ASP A 168 -0.64 -15.32 9.40
CA ASP A 168 -2.02 -14.98 9.77
C ASP A 168 -2.96 -15.32 8.60
N HIS A 169 -2.60 -14.92 7.37
CA HIS A 169 -3.38 -15.27 6.17
C HIS A 169 -3.49 -16.77 5.94
N ARG A 170 -2.42 -17.54 6.16
CA ARG A 170 -2.46 -19.00 6.05
C ARG A 170 -3.43 -19.61 7.08
N GLN A 171 -3.45 -19.09 8.31
CA GLN A 171 -4.37 -19.54 9.35
C GLN A 171 -5.83 -19.20 8.98
N ASP A 172 -6.09 -17.97 8.55
CA ASP A 172 -7.41 -17.54 8.07
C ASP A 172 -7.91 -18.38 6.89
N LEU A 173 -7.02 -18.68 5.94
CA LEU A 173 -7.35 -19.48 4.77
C LEU A 173 -7.78 -20.89 5.18
N LYS A 174 -7.04 -21.54 6.11
CA LYS A 174 -7.40 -22.86 6.64
C LYS A 174 -8.71 -22.83 7.43
N ALA A 175 -8.89 -21.84 8.30
CA ALA A 175 -10.11 -21.70 9.10
C ALA A 175 -11.34 -21.47 8.20
N SER A 176 -11.22 -20.58 7.21
CA SER A 176 -12.28 -20.26 6.26
C SER A 176 -12.58 -21.44 5.34
N ALA A 177 -11.57 -22.19 4.91
CA ALA A 177 -11.72 -23.41 4.13
C ALA A 177 -12.47 -24.51 4.93
N ALA A 178 -12.13 -24.71 6.20
CA ALA A 178 -12.83 -25.65 7.08
C ALA A 178 -14.30 -25.25 7.27
N ALA A 179 -14.57 -23.95 7.52
CA ALA A 179 -15.93 -23.43 7.63
C ALA A 179 -16.72 -23.58 6.33
N ALA A 180 -16.09 -23.33 5.17
CA ALA A 180 -16.72 -23.50 3.87
C ALA A 180 -17.05 -24.98 3.57
N ARG A 181 -16.15 -25.91 3.92
CA ARG A 181 -16.38 -27.36 3.81
C ARG A 181 -17.58 -27.80 4.65
N GLN A 182 -17.71 -27.29 5.87
CA GLN A 182 -18.86 -27.60 6.73
C GLN A 182 -20.19 -27.06 6.18
N ARG A 183 -20.18 -25.84 5.60
CA ARG A 183 -21.41 -25.20 5.09
C ARG A 183 -21.89 -25.75 3.75
N HIS A 184 -20.95 -26.02 2.83
CA HIS A 184 -21.27 -26.32 1.43
C HIS A 184 -20.99 -27.77 1.03
N GLY A 185 -20.44 -28.57 1.95
CA GLY A 185 -20.19 -29.99 1.74
C GLY A 185 -19.23 -30.27 0.57
N PRO A 186 -19.47 -31.33 -0.22
CA PRO A 186 -18.54 -31.77 -1.28
C PRO A 186 -18.51 -30.83 -2.49
N ALA A 187 -19.52 -29.98 -2.69
CA ALA A 187 -19.60 -29.09 -3.85
C ALA A 187 -18.44 -28.09 -3.96
N VAL A 188 -17.79 -27.78 -2.82
CA VAL A 188 -16.64 -26.87 -2.77
C VAL A 188 -15.30 -27.59 -2.67
N ALA A 189 -15.28 -28.93 -2.73
CA ALA A 189 -14.06 -29.73 -2.53
C ALA A 189 -12.87 -29.31 -3.43
N PRO A 190 -13.04 -29.00 -4.73
CA PRO A 190 -11.94 -28.53 -5.57
C PRO A 190 -11.28 -27.25 -5.04
N TRP A 191 -12.09 -26.30 -4.56
CA TRP A 191 -11.62 -25.04 -4.01
C TRP A 191 -10.92 -25.23 -2.66
N ILE A 192 -11.40 -26.15 -1.83
CA ILE A 192 -10.75 -26.48 -0.56
C ILE A 192 -9.40 -27.17 -0.82
N TRP A 193 -9.35 -28.12 -1.74
CA TRP A 193 -8.09 -28.76 -2.14
C TRP A 193 -7.08 -27.73 -2.66
N GLN A 194 -7.53 -26.78 -3.48
CA GLN A 194 -6.69 -25.67 -3.93
C GLN A 194 -6.21 -24.78 -2.77
N ALA A 195 -7.06 -24.49 -1.78
CA ALA A 195 -6.68 -23.73 -0.59
C ALA A 195 -5.59 -24.47 0.23
N ASP A 196 -5.70 -25.79 0.35
CA ASP A 196 -4.71 -26.63 1.03
C ASP A 196 -3.35 -26.61 0.31
N LEU A 197 -3.35 -26.70 -1.03
CA LEU A 197 -2.13 -26.55 -1.83
C LEU A 197 -1.49 -25.18 -1.64
N ILE A 198 -2.27 -24.11 -1.70
CA ILE A 198 -1.77 -22.75 -1.47
C ILE A 198 -1.16 -22.66 -0.07
N ALA A 199 -1.84 -23.15 0.96
CA ALA A 199 -1.34 -23.13 2.33
C ALA A 199 -0.03 -23.93 2.51
N LEU A 200 0.12 -25.04 1.78
CA LEU A 200 1.36 -25.82 1.74
C LEU A 200 2.49 -25.02 1.08
N THR A 201 2.24 -24.43 -0.09
CA THR A 201 3.23 -23.59 -0.79
C THR A 201 3.67 -22.41 0.09
N LEU A 202 2.72 -21.72 0.74
CA LEU A 202 3.04 -20.64 1.68
C LEU A 202 3.92 -21.10 2.85
N THR A 203 3.69 -22.32 3.35
CA THR A 203 4.52 -22.91 4.41
C THR A 203 5.95 -23.14 3.91
N GLY A 204 6.12 -23.65 2.68
CA GLY A 204 7.42 -23.78 2.04
C GLY A 204 8.13 -22.44 1.86
N CYS A 205 7.45 -21.42 1.35
CA CYS A 205 8.00 -20.06 1.21
C CYS A 205 8.46 -19.47 2.54
N LEU A 206 7.65 -19.59 3.60
CA LEU A 206 8.00 -19.13 4.94
C LEU A 206 9.22 -19.87 5.51
N PHE A 207 9.30 -21.19 5.28
CA PHE A 207 10.45 -21.98 5.69
C PHE A 207 11.73 -21.54 4.96
N LEU A 208 11.67 -21.35 3.64
CA LEU A 208 12.80 -20.87 2.85
C LEU A 208 13.24 -19.45 3.27
N ALA A 209 12.29 -18.54 3.48
CA ALA A 209 12.57 -17.18 3.94
C ALA A 209 13.24 -17.16 5.33
N ALA A 210 12.92 -18.10 6.21
CA ALA A 210 13.57 -18.25 7.51
C ALA A 210 14.99 -18.85 7.42
N ARG A 211 15.30 -19.55 6.32
CA ARG A 211 16.60 -20.22 6.08
C ARG A 211 17.58 -19.37 5.29
N ILE A 212 17.11 -18.40 4.51
CA ILE A 212 17.97 -17.45 3.83
C ILE A 212 18.32 -16.38 4.85
N PRO A 213 19.57 -16.32 5.37
CA PRO A 213 19.98 -15.19 6.16
C PRO A 213 19.92 -13.98 5.24
N LEU A 214 18.87 -13.16 5.38
CA LEU A 214 18.91 -11.81 4.87
C LEU A 214 20.08 -11.19 5.60
N ARG A 215 21.25 -11.12 4.94
CA ARG A 215 22.33 -10.25 5.36
C ARG A 215 21.70 -8.87 5.35
N THR A 216 21.14 -8.47 6.48
CA THR A 216 20.88 -7.08 6.79
C THR A 216 22.26 -6.49 6.68
N ARG A 217 22.53 -5.84 5.54
CA ARG A 217 23.77 -5.11 5.35
C ARG A 217 23.86 -4.23 6.60
N PRO A 218 24.83 -4.46 7.51
CA PRO A 218 24.97 -3.59 8.66
C PRO A 218 25.01 -2.19 8.06
N ALA A 219 24.16 -1.30 8.58
CA ALA A 219 24.21 0.09 8.18
C ALA A 219 25.70 0.48 8.25
N PRO A 220 26.29 1.01 7.16
CA PRO A 220 27.71 1.33 7.19
C PRO A 220 27.94 2.15 8.45
N ALA A 221 28.82 1.65 9.33
CA ALA A 221 29.29 2.38 10.48
C ALA A 221 30.13 3.54 9.94
N GLY A 222 29.46 4.56 9.43
CA GLY A 222 30.07 5.79 8.99
C GLY A 222 30.21 6.66 10.22
N ASP A 223 31.43 6.81 10.71
CA ASP A 223 31.83 7.85 11.67
C ASP A 223 31.74 9.28 11.06
N THR A 224 31.03 9.44 9.94
CA THR A 224 30.74 10.74 9.37
C THR A 224 29.56 11.31 10.13
N PRO A 225 29.73 12.33 11.00
CA PRO A 225 28.59 12.98 11.62
C PRO A 225 27.65 13.46 10.52
N PRO A 226 26.32 13.27 10.66
CA PRO A 226 25.38 13.72 9.67
C PRO A 226 25.59 15.21 9.42
N PRO A 227 25.52 15.68 8.16
CA PRO A 227 25.69 17.10 7.85
C PRO A 227 24.72 17.91 8.71
N ARG A 228 25.28 18.74 9.60
CA ARG A 228 24.49 19.66 10.43
C ARG A 228 23.62 20.50 9.50
N TRP A 229 22.31 20.40 9.66
CA TRP A 229 21.36 21.35 9.10
C TRP A 229 21.78 22.75 9.56
N SER A 230 22.32 23.55 8.65
CA SER A 230 22.61 24.95 8.92
C SER A 230 21.42 25.79 8.48
N ASP A 231 21.13 26.85 9.24
CA ASP A 231 19.98 27.76 9.09
C ASP A 231 19.80 28.38 7.69
N ARG A 232 20.80 28.22 6.80
CA ARG A 232 20.73 28.67 5.40
C ARG A 232 19.84 27.81 4.49
N GLN A 233 19.51 26.57 4.85
CA GLN A 233 18.57 25.76 4.05
C GLN A 233 17.10 26.00 4.42
N ALA A 234 16.80 26.51 5.62
CA ALA A 234 15.42 26.86 6.03
C ALA A 234 14.90 28.10 5.29
N THR A 235 15.77 29.01 4.87
CA THR A 235 15.41 30.23 4.13
C THR A 235 15.39 30.05 2.61
N ALA A 236 15.83 28.89 2.11
CA ALA A 236 15.87 28.57 0.68
C ALA A 236 14.99 27.36 0.31
N ALA A 237 13.99 27.03 1.14
CA ALA A 237 12.94 26.12 0.72
C ALA A 237 12.06 26.85 -0.32
N PRO A 238 12.11 26.48 -1.61
CA PRO A 238 11.12 27.01 -2.55
C PRO A 238 9.75 26.61 -2.01
N ALA A 239 8.79 27.55 -2.06
CA ALA A 239 7.40 27.27 -1.79
C ALA A 239 7.04 25.93 -2.44
N VAL A 240 6.57 24.98 -1.62
CA VAL A 240 6.21 23.63 -2.03
C VAL A 240 5.06 23.74 -3.02
N ALA A 241 5.40 23.92 -4.29
CA ALA A 241 4.54 23.58 -5.40
C ALA A 241 4.39 22.06 -5.35
N ASP A 242 3.13 21.60 -5.38
CA ASP A 242 2.69 20.22 -5.52
C ASP A 242 3.72 19.34 -6.25
N THR A 243 4.59 18.66 -5.50
CA THR A 243 5.50 17.69 -6.09
C THR A 243 4.70 16.40 -6.23
N PRO A 244 4.38 15.96 -7.46
CA PRO A 244 3.56 14.79 -7.65
C PRO A 244 4.33 13.57 -7.18
N VAL A 245 3.81 12.87 -6.17
CA VAL A 245 4.25 11.55 -5.67
C VAL A 245 4.10 10.43 -6.73
N GLY A 246 4.00 10.79 -8.02
CA GLY A 246 3.59 9.93 -9.13
C GLY A 246 4.71 9.43 -10.06
N SER A 247 5.96 9.88 -9.93
CA SER A 247 7.00 9.49 -10.92
C SER A 247 7.46 8.04 -10.76
N LEU A 248 7.68 7.57 -9.52
CA LEU A 248 8.06 6.18 -9.24
C LEU A 248 6.90 5.20 -9.44
N SER A 249 5.65 5.62 -9.21
CA SER A 249 4.49 4.74 -9.46
C SER A 249 4.21 4.58 -10.95
N ARG A 250 4.31 5.65 -11.76
CA ARG A 250 4.08 5.55 -13.21
C ARG A 250 5.16 4.73 -13.91
N ALA A 251 6.43 4.92 -13.55
CA ALA A 251 7.53 4.13 -14.11
C ALA A 251 7.43 2.66 -13.70
N GLY A 252 7.10 2.36 -12.44
CA GLY A 252 6.88 0.99 -11.97
C GLY A 252 5.70 0.30 -12.64
N THR A 253 4.56 1.00 -12.80
CA THR A 253 3.40 0.49 -13.55
C THR A 253 3.75 0.27 -15.02
N ALA A 254 4.49 1.18 -15.64
CA ALA A 254 4.93 1.06 -17.02
C ALA A 254 5.90 -0.12 -17.21
N VAL A 255 6.88 -0.32 -16.32
CA VAL A 255 7.83 -1.43 -16.41
C VAL A 255 7.14 -2.78 -16.27
N LEU A 256 6.14 -2.89 -15.39
CA LEU A 256 5.37 -4.14 -15.24
C LEU A 256 4.43 -4.39 -16.40
N ALA A 257 3.74 -3.35 -16.89
CA ALA A 257 2.93 -3.45 -18.09
C ALA A 257 3.79 -3.85 -19.29
N VAL A 258 4.91 -3.16 -19.52
CA VAL A 258 5.87 -3.45 -20.60
C VAL A 258 6.48 -4.83 -20.43
N GLY A 259 6.87 -5.25 -19.22
CA GLY A 259 7.43 -6.57 -18.97
C GLY A 259 6.44 -7.70 -19.23
N LEU A 260 5.19 -7.55 -18.77
CA LEU A 260 4.13 -8.52 -19.00
C LEU A 260 3.71 -8.56 -20.48
N SER A 261 3.60 -7.39 -21.13
CA SER A 261 3.33 -7.28 -22.56
C SER A 261 4.49 -7.82 -23.40
N ALA A 262 5.75 -7.62 -23.01
CA ALA A 262 6.91 -8.16 -23.73
C ALA A 262 6.99 -9.68 -23.63
N VAL A 263 6.68 -10.27 -22.48
CA VAL A 263 6.57 -11.73 -22.35
C VAL A 263 5.44 -12.26 -23.21
N THR A 264 4.28 -11.59 -23.20
CA THR A 264 3.12 -11.97 -24.03
C THR A 264 3.44 -11.86 -25.52
N LEU A 265 4.10 -10.77 -25.93
CA LEU A 265 4.52 -10.52 -27.30
C LEU A 265 5.58 -11.54 -27.75
N ALA A 266 6.60 -11.81 -26.94
CA ALA A 266 7.67 -12.75 -27.24
C ALA A 266 7.14 -14.18 -27.42
N VAL A 267 6.21 -14.60 -26.56
CA VAL A 267 5.50 -15.88 -26.70
C VAL A 267 4.64 -15.88 -27.96
N GLY A 268 3.88 -14.81 -28.22
CA GLY A 268 3.06 -14.66 -29.42
C GLY A 268 3.87 -14.70 -30.72
N THR A 269 4.99 -13.99 -30.78
CA THR A 269 5.89 -13.99 -31.95
C THR A 269 6.58 -15.34 -32.13
N TYR A 270 6.99 -15.98 -31.04
CA TYR A 270 7.60 -17.32 -31.11
C TYR A 270 6.60 -18.35 -31.66
N ILE A 271 5.34 -18.29 -31.21
CA ILE A 271 4.27 -19.14 -31.74
C ILE A 271 3.99 -18.80 -33.21
N GLY A 272 3.88 -17.52 -33.56
CA GLY A 272 3.65 -17.08 -34.95
C GLY A 272 4.74 -17.54 -35.92
N GLN A 273 6.01 -17.45 -35.53
CA GLN A 273 7.15 -17.91 -36.34
C GLN A 273 7.15 -19.44 -36.55
N ARG A 274 6.60 -20.21 -35.62
CA ARG A 274 6.51 -21.67 -35.71
C ARG A 274 5.26 -22.17 -36.44
N LEU A 275 4.22 -21.35 -36.50
CA LEU A 275 2.97 -21.64 -37.20
C LEU A 275 2.92 -21.07 -38.62
N ALA A 276 3.83 -20.16 -38.98
CA ALA A 276 3.98 -19.71 -40.35
C ALA A 276 4.24 -20.93 -41.26
N PRO A 277 3.40 -21.20 -42.27
CA PRO A 277 3.67 -22.27 -43.22
C PRO A 277 5.03 -22.01 -43.83
N ALA A 278 5.87 -23.05 -43.91
CA ALA A 278 7.17 -22.95 -44.56
C ALA A 278 6.94 -22.37 -45.96
N GLU A 279 7.35 -21.12 -46.17
CA GLU A 279 7.30 -20.49 -47.46
C GLU A 279 8.07 -21.41 -48.42
N THR A 280 7.33 -21.98 -49.36
CA THR A 280 7.93 -22.69 -50.48
C THR A 280 8.80 -21.65 -51.19
N PRO A 281 10.09 -21.93 -51.45
CA PRO A 281 11.01 -20.95 -52.01
C PRO A 281 10.55 -20.57 -53.42
N GLY A 282 9.79 -19.49 -53.51
CA GLY A 282 9.27 -18.89 -54.72
C GLY A 282 9.99 -17.59 -55.01
N THR A 283 10.93 -17.67 -55.95
CA THR A 283 11.32 -16.65 -56.95
C THR A 283 11.39 -15.19 -56.49
N ALA A 284 12.63 -14.73 -56.39
CA ALA A 284 13.01 -13.32 -56.22
C ALA A 284 12.29 -12.38 -57.20
N GLY A 285 11.62 -11.37 -56.65
CA GLY A 285 11.11 -10.21 -57.37
C GLY A 285 11.59 -8.94 -56.66
N THR A 286 12.50 -8.22 -57.32
CA THR A 286 13.07 -6.93 -56.97
C THR A 286 12.07 -5.78 -57.14
N ALA A 287 11.99 -4.89 -56.14
CA ALA A 287 11.67 -3.44 -56.18
C ALA A 287 11.05 -3.03 -54.83
N GLY A 288 11.27 -1.87 -54.23
CA GLY A 288 11.99 -0.67 -54.63
C GLY A 288 12.00 0.30 -53.44
N VAL A 289 13.04 1.12 -53.42
CA VAL A 289 13.36 2.17 -52.45
C VAL A 289 12.31 3.30 -52.47
N ALA A 290 11.90 3.81 -51.30
CA ALA A 290 11.53 5.22 -51.13
C ALA A 290 11.45 5.62 -49.64
N SER A 291 12.40 6.46 -49.20
CA SER A 291 12.21 7.49 -48.17
C SER A 291 12.14 8.84 -48.89
N PRO A 292 11.37 9.83 -48.40
CA PRO A 292 11.99 10.95 -47.68
C PRO A 292 11.15 11.50 -46.51
N VAL A 293 11.79 11.93 -45.41
CA VAL A 293 12.08 13.33 -44.99
C VAL A 293 10.84 14.23 -44.83
N GLY A 294 10.70 14.78 -43.62
CA GLY A 294 9.73 15.84 -43.32
C GLY A 294 10.00 16.48 -41.95
N ASP A 295 10.87 17.49 -41.95
CA ASP A 295 11.10 18.43 -40.85
C ASP A 295 9.84 19.27 -40.52
N ARG A 296 9.67 19.63 -39.25
CA ARG A 296 9.11 20.95 -38.90
C ARG A 296 9.49 21.38 -37.47
N ALA A 297 10.34 22.40 -37.42
CA ALA A 297 10.54 23.28 -36.28
C ALA A 297 9.40 24.31 -36.20
N GLY A 298 9.09 24.77 -34.99
CA GLY A 298 8.16 25.87 -34.71
C GLY A 298 8.33 26.38 -33.28
N THR A 299 8.78 27.63 -33.17
CA THR A 299 9.23 28.36 -31.97
C THR A 299 8.12 29.24 -31.38
N ALA A 300 7.92 29.19 -30.04
CA ALA A 300 7.67 30.28 -29.04
C ALA A 300 6.57 31.38 -29.27
N PRO A 301 6.25 32.33 -28.33
CA PRO A 301 6.38 32.43 -26.85
C PRO A 301 5.12 33.02 -26.09
N SER A 302 5.26 33.12 -24.75
CA SER A 302 4.83 34.25 -23.86
C SER A 302 3.41 34.33 -23.23
N GLY A 303 3.39 34.81 -21.96
CA GLY A 303 2.29 35.56 -21.32
C GLY A 303 1.60 34.82 -20.17
N ALA A 304 1.99 34.98 -18.90
CA ALA A 304 1.68 36.09 -17.97
C ALA A 304 0.42 35.88 -17.10
N ALA A 305 0.55 36.32 -15.85
CA ALA A 305 -0.47 36.78 -14.89
C ALA A 305 -0.81 35.90 -13.68
N THR A 306 -0.18 36.31 -12.59
CA THR A 306 -0.52 36.15 -11.17
C THR A 306 -1.93 36.65 -10.86
N SER A 307 -2.67 35.98 -9.98
CA SER A 307 -3.71 36.59 -9.15
C SER A 307 -3.89 35.81 -7.85
N ALA A 308 -3.60 36.50 -6.75
CA ALA A 308 -3.79 36.06 -5.38
C ALA A 308 -5.24 36.27 -4.93
N ILE A 309 -5.76 35.35 -4.12
CA ILE A 309 -7.07 35.44 -3.46
C ILE A 309 -6.81 35.80 -1.99
N PRO A 310 -7.53 36.79 -1.41
CA PRO A 310 -7.31 37.23 -0.04
C PRO A 310 -7.96 36.29 1.00
N GLN A 311 -7.25 36.04 2.10
CA GLN A 311 -7.80 35.42 3.31
C GLN A 311 -8.57 36.45 4.15
N PRO A 312 -9.73 36.09 4.74
CA PRO A 312 -10.41 36.95 5.69
C PRO A 312 -9.82 36.81 7.11
N SER A 313 -9.56 37.97 7.72
CA SER A 313 -9.17 38.15 9.12
C SER A 313 -10.35 37.88 10.06
N ALA A 314 -10.11 37.14 11.15
CA ALA A 314 -11.04 37.01 12.26
C ALA A 314 -10.47 37.73 13.50
N SER A 315 -11.31 38.55 14.13
CA SER A 315 -11.04 39.31 15.36
C SER A 315 -11.10 38.42 16.61
N PRO A 316 -10.37 38.77 17.69
CA PRO A 316 -10.26 37.93 18.88
C PRO A 316 -11.45 38.12 19.83
N SER A 317 -12.04 37.02 20.27
CA SER A 317 -12.96 36.98 21.40
C SER A 317 -12.19 36.63 22.67
N ALA A 318 -12.13 37.58 23.60
CA ALA A 318 -11.59 37.42 24.95
C ALA A 318 -12.55 36.58 25.82
N GLY A 319 -12.00 35.56 26.49
CA GLY A 319 -12.71 34.76 27.47
C GLY A 319 -11.80 33.65 28.00
N GLY A 320 -11.05 33.95 29.05
CA GLY A 320 -10.01 33.09 29.62
C GLY A 320 -10.51 31.71 30.02
N GLY A 321 -10.21 30.72 29.19
CA GLY A 321 -10.11 29.33 29.61
C GLY A 321 -8.71 29.05 30.19
N PRO A 322 -8.54 28.01 31.03
CA PRO A 322 -7.23 27.62 31.54
C PRO A 322 -6.28 27.33 30.38
N VAL A 323 -5.22 28.12 30.30
CA VAL A 323 -4.14 27.94 29.33
C VAL A 323 -3.44 26.61 29.67
N PRO A 324 -3.27 25.69 28.71
CA PRO A 324 -2.45 24.51 28.92
C PRO A 324 -1.07 24.93 29.43
N THR A 325 -0.68 24.44 30.60
CA THR A 325 0.63 24.73 31.16
C THR A 325 1.66 23.99 30.31
N ALA A 326 2.48 24.72 29.56
CA ALA A 326 3.62 24.12 28.88
C ALA A 326 4.41 23.26 29.87
N GLY A 327 4.83 22.08 29.44
CA GLY A 327 5.41 21.12 30.36
C GLY A 327 5.40 19.69 29.84
N THR A 328 5.72 18.80 30.75
CA THR A 328 5.86 17.38 30.50
C THR A 328 4.74 16.64 31.20
N TYR A 329 4.14 15.68 30.50
CA TYR A 329 3.03 14.88 30.98
C TYR A 329 3.34 13.40 30.79
N LEU A 330 3.02 12.57 31.78
CA LEU A 330 3.13 11.12 31.69
C LEU A 330 1.77 10.49 31.44
N GLY A 331 1.72 9.57 30.47
CA GLY A 331 0.49 8.83 30.19
C GLY A 331 0.07 7.97 31.37
N THR A 332 -1.23 7.69 31.46
CA THR A 332 -1.80 6.76 32.44
C THR A 332 -2.37 5.52 31.75
N GLY A 333 -2.52 4.42 32.49
CA GLY A 333 -3.07 3.17 31.96
C GLY A 333 -2.30 2.64 30.75
N VAL A 334 -2.98 2.47 29.62
CA VAL A 334 -2.39 1.98 28.36
C VAL A 334 -1.31 2.89 27.77
N ALA A 335 -1.27 4.17 28.18
CA ALA A 335 -0.28 5.15 27.74
C ALA A 335 0.88 5.34 28.73
N ALA A 336 0.98 4.54 29.81
CA ALA A 336 2.01 4.70 30.84
C ALA A 336 3.46 4.63 30.31
N ALA A 337 3.67 4.02 29.15
CA ALA A 337 4.96 3.97 28.49
C ALA A 337 5.27 5.20 27.61
N VAL A 338 4.42 6.22 27.60
CA VAL A 338 4.54 7.40 26.73
C VAL A 338 4.57 8.68 27.56
N GLN A 339 5.54 9.54 27.25
CA GLN A 339 5.69 10.88 27.75
C GLN A 339 5.24 11.85 26.66
N LEU A 340 4.44 12.84 27.04
CA LEU A 340 3.92 13.90 26.18
C LEU A 340 4.56 15.21 26.62
N ARG A 341 5.16 15.95 25.69
CA ARG A 341 5.72 17.28 25.94
C ARG A 341 4.98 18.32 25.11
N LEU A 342 4.55 19.39 25.79
CA LEU A 342 3.88 20.55 25.21
C LEU A 342 4.78 21.77 25.35
N ASP A 343 5.35 22.24 24.24
CA ASP A 343 6.14 23.48 24.20
C ASP A 343 5.32 24.60 23.53
N PRO A 344 5.35 25.86 24.02
CA PRO A 344 4.61 26.95 23.38
C PRO A 344 5.11 27.20 21.95
N ALA A 345 4.18 27.30 20.99
CA ALA A 345 4.47 27.65 19.59
C ALA A 345 3.79 28.97 19.16
N GLY A 346 2.93 29.53 20.01
CA GLY A 346 2.18 30.77 19.78
C GLY A 346 1.18 31.02 20.92
N PRO A 347 0.37 32.08 20.84
CA PRO A 347 -0.64 32.39 21.87
C PRO A 347 -1.69 31.29 22.05
N ASP A 348 -2.00 30.59 20.96
CA ASP A 348 -3.04 29.55 20.87
C ASP A 348 -2.50 28.27 20.22
N ALA A 349 -1.18 28.04 20.35
CA ALA A 349 -0.49 26.97 19.64
C ALA A 349 0.57 26.29 20.51
N TYR A 350 0.64 24.96 20.40
CA TYR A 350 1.61 24.12 21.11
C TYR A 350 2.33 23.21 20.13
N ARG A 351 3.63 23.03 20.33
CA ARG A 351 4.38 21.93 19.74
C ARG A 351 4.15 20.67 20.58
N VAL A 352 3.74 19.58 19.93
CA VAL A 352 3.36 18.33 20.60
C VAL A 352 4.35 17.23 20.25
N THR A 353 5.10 16.79 21.26
CA THR A 353 6.07 15.70 21.12
C THR A 353 5.67 14.50 21.99
N LEU A 354 5.69 13.30 21.42
CA LEU A 354 5.44 12.03 22.12
C LEU A 354 6.71 11.17 22.12
N THR A 355 7.18 10.78 23.30
CA THR A 355 8.40 9.97 23.46
C THR A 355 8.11 8.77 24.34
N ARG A 356 8.88 7.67 24.21
CA ARG A 356 8.73 6.54 25.12
C ARG A 356 9.32 6.93 26.49
N ALA A 357 8.54 6.74 27.56
CA ALA A 357 8.99 7.01 28.92
C ALA A 357 10.29 6.27 29.23
N GLY A 358 11.26 6.98 29.82
CA GLY A 358 12.59 6.45 30.13
C GLY A 358 13.56 6.38 28.94
N THR A 359 13.16 6.84 27.75
CA THR A 359 14.12 7.05 26.66
C THR A 359 14.72 8.46 26.73
N PRO A 360 16.03 8.62 26.50
CA PRO A 360 16.70 9.93 26.57
C PRO A 360 16.37 10.86 25.40
N ALA A 361 15.44 10.46 24.52
CA ALA A 361 14.90 11.32 23.48
C ALA A 361 13.92 12.33 24.12
N LEU A 362 14.43 13.25 24.94
CA LEU A 362 13.61 14.25 25.64
C LEU A 362 13.26 15.47 24.77
N ASP A 363 13.76 15.49 23.53
CA ASP A 363 13.55 16.60 22.61
C ASP A 363 13.76 16.16 21.15
N PRO A 364 12.88 16.50 20.19
CA PRO A 364 13.21 16.41 18.76
C PRO A 364 14.45 17.22 18.37
N VAL A 365 14.89 18.19 19.19
CA VAL A 365 16.15 18.94 19.03
C VAL A 365 17.37 18.07 19.38
N GLY A 366 17.21 17.05 20.23
CA GLY A 366 18.31 16.21 20.72
C GLY A 366 18.66 15.01 19.85
N CYS A 367 17.87 14.71 18.82
CA CYS A 367 18.15 13.57 17.94
C CYS A 367 17.80 13.85 16.48
N THR A 368 18.75 13.64 15.57
CA THR A 368 18.52 13.79 14.13
C THR A 368 17.68 12.62 13.62
N GLN A 369 16.68 12.87 12.76
CA GLN A 369 15.87 11.81 12.18
C GLN A 369 16.74 10.93 11.26
N ASP A 370 16.97 9.68 11.65
CA ASP A 370 17.72 8.71 10.85
C ASP A 370 16.81 7.87 9.94
N LEU A 371 15.56 7.65 10.37
CA LEU A 371 14.60 6.79 9.70
C LEU A 371 13.21 7.44 9.61
N GLY A 372 12.56 7.23 8.46
CA GLY A 372 11.21 7.73 8.16
C GLY A 372 11.20 8.82 7.07
N PRO A 373 10.02 9.29 6.66
CA PRO A 373 9.91 10.43 5.76
C PRO A 373 10.45 11.70 6.44
N PRO A 374 11.19 12.56 5.74
CA PRO A 374 11.71 13.82 6.30
C PRO A 374 10.59 14.58 7.00
N THR A 375 10.74 14.75 8.31
CA THR A 375 9.75 15.36 9.19
C THR A 375 10.37 16.59 9.80
N ASP A 376 9.80 17.76 9.51
CA ASP A 376 10.14 18.97 10.24
C ASP A 376 9.45 18.92 11.61
N PRO A 377 10.18 18.84 12.74
CA PRO A 377 9.57 18.86 14.06
C PRO A 377 8.83 20.17 14.34
N ALA A 378 9.13 21.24 13.60
CA ALA A 378 8.38 22.49 13.69
C ALA A 378 6.97 22.40 13.10
N ALA A 379 6.70 21.42 12.24
CA ALA A 379 5.35 21.16 11.74
C ALA A 379 4.46 20.44 12.77
N ALA A 380 5.02 19.96 13.89
CA ALA A 380 4.31 19.27 14.98
C ALA A 380 3.51 20.22 15.88
N THR A 381 2.74 21.12 15.27
CA THR A 381 1.95 22.12 15.98
C THR A 381 0.49 21.73 16.02
N VAL A 382 -0.12 21.88 17.20
CA VAL A 382 -1.58 21.92 17.38
C VAL A 382 -1.99 23.37 17.63
N ASN A 383 -3.10 23.78 17.03
CA ASN A 383 -3.68 25.12 17.17
C ASN A 383 -5.11 24.99 17.67
N GLY A 384 -5.57 25.91 18.50
CA GLY A 384 -6.94 25.89 18.99
C GLY A 384 -7.20 26.82 20.15
N SER A 385 -8.41 26.74 20.72
CA SER A 385 -8.84 27.62 21.81
C SER A 385 -9.80 26.87 22.73
N GLY A 386 -10.02 27.40 23.94
CA GLY A 386 -11.03 26.85 24.85
C GLY A 386 -10.77 25.40 25.30
N GLY A 387 -9.49 25.01 25.40
CA GLY A 387 -9.09 23.66 25.85
C GLY A 387 -9.16 22.59 24.76
N HIS A 388 -9.32 22.96 23.49
CA HIS A 388 -9.35 22.05 22.36
C HIS A 388 -8.38 22.52 21.28
N TYR A 389 -7.42 21.67 20.91
CA TYR A 389 -6.38 21.97 19.93
C TYR A 389 -6.26 20.84 18.91
N GLU A 390 -6.19 21.18 17.63
CA GLU A 390 -6.06 20.21 16.54
C GLU A 390 -4.81 20.48 15.74
N GLY A 391 -4.15 19.42 15.27
CA GLY A 391 -2.99 19.56 14.39
C GLY A 391 -2.16 18.29 14.33
N LEU A 392 -0.85 18.48 14.30
CA LEU A 392 0.12 17.39 14.16
C LEU A 392 0.91 17.22 15.45
N ALA A 393 1.11 15.98 15.87
CA ALA A 393 2.11 15.60 16.86
C ALA A 393 3.19 14.77 16.20
N VAL A 394 4.41 14.89 16.72
CA VAL A 394 5.53 14.04 16.34
C VAL A 394 5.77 13.05 17.46
N SER A 395 5.75 11.77 17.11
CA SER A 395 6.33 10.73 17.96
C SER A 395 7.79 10.54 17.59
N ALA A 396 8.67 10.67 18.58
CA ALA A 396 10.09 10.41 18.46
C ALA A 396 10.45 9.20 19.34
N ASP A 397 10.99 8.15 18.71
CA ASP A 397 11.54 6.98 19.43
C ASP A 397 13.00 6.78 19.03
N ARG A 398 13.82 6.40 20.01
CA ARG A 398 15.23 6.04 19.78
C ARG A 398 15.37 4.53 19.87
N VAL A 399 15.68 3.90 18.75
CA VAL A 399 15.92 2.46 18.67
C VAL A 399 17.42 2.24 18.43
N LYS A 400 18.14 1.88 19.51
CA LYS A 400 19.61 1.84 19.55
C LYS A 400 20.20 3.24 19.30
N ASP A 401 20.89 3.41 18.18
CA ASP A 401 21.56 4.65 17.78
C ASP A 401 20.80 5.40 16.69
N ALA A 402 19.63 4.92 16.28
CA ALA A 402 18.81 5.55 15.27
C ALA A 402 17.55 6.18 15.88
N CYS A 403 17.21 7.38 15.43
CA CYS A 403 15.97 8.06 15.78
C CYS A 403 14.92 7.95 14.68
N PHE A 404 13.72 7.57 15.11
CA PHE A 404 12.57 7.37 14.27
C PHE A 404 11.51 8.42 14.60
N TYR A 405 11.05 9.10 13.56
CA TYR A 405 10.02 10.12 13.65
C TYR A 405 8.76 9.64 12.95
N GLN A 406 7.63 9.81 13.61
CA GLN A 406 6.32 9.57 13.02
C GLN A 406 5.41 10.75 13.31
N VAL A 407 4.94 11.38 12.24
CA VAL A 407 3.91 12.43 12.32
C VAL A 407 2.53 11.77 12.37
N GLN A 408 1.69 12.26 13.26
CA GLN A 408 0.29 11.86 13.34
C GLN A 408 -0.61 13.05 13.61
N GLN A 409 -1.79 13.05 12.99
CA GLN A 409 -2.84 14.00 13.35
C GLN A 409 -3.36 13.67 14.74
N VAL A 410 -3.54 14.69 15.56
CA VAL A 410 -4.03 14.56 16.94
C VAL A 410 -5.01 15.67 17.27
N VAL A 411 -5.83 15.37 18.27
CA VAL A 411 -6.67 16.34 18.97
C VAL A 411 -6.26 16.33 20.43
N LEU A 412 -5.77 17.46 20.92
CA LEU A 412 -5.39 17.67 22.31
C LEU A 412 -6.56 18.34 23.05
N HIS A 413 -7.10 17.64 24.05
CA HIS A 413 -8.07 18.19 24.98
C HIS A 413 -7.39 18.52 26.31
N VAL A 414 -7.58 19.72 26.81
CA VAL A 414 -7.14 20.11 28.15
C VAL A 414 -8.31 19.94 29.08
N LEU A 415 -8.22 18.92 29.93
CA LEU A 415 -9.28 18.56 30.87
C LEU A 415 -9.21 19.44 32.11
N ASP A 416 -8.00 19.66 32.62
CA ASP A 416 -7.69 20.52 33.76
C ASP A 416 -6.23 21.02 33.66
N PRO A 417 -5.75 21.94 34.52
CA PRO A 417 -4.39 22.49 34.44
C PRO A 417 -3.25 21.47 34.51
N THR A 418 -3.54 20.27 35.01
CA THR A 418 -2.58 19.17 35.21
C THR A 418 -2.87 17.94 34.36
N THR A 419 -3.99 17.90 33.63
CA THR A 419 -4.40 16.72 32.87
C THR A 419 -4.82 17.10 31.46
N VAL A 420 -4.21 16.42 30.48
CA VAL A 420 -4.57 16.52 29.08
C VAL A 420 -4.95 15.15 28.53
N ALA A 421 -5.81 15.12 27.52
CA ALA A 421 -6.11 13.92 26.75
C ALA A 421 -5.66 14.13 25.30
N LEU A 422 -4.97 13.15 24.72
CA LEU A 422 -4.52 13.21 23.34
C LEU A 422 -5.26 12.16 22.53
N CYS A 423 -6.22 12.59 21.72
CA CYS A 423 -6.98 11.71 20.85
C CYS A 423 -6.29 11.59 19.49
N SER A 424 -6.20 10.38 18.97
CA SER A 424 -6.03 10.20 17.53
C SER A 424 -7.41 10.29 16.88
N PRO A 425 -7.57 10.96 15.72
CA PRO A 425 -8.86 11.04 15.02
C PRO A 425 -9.40 9.66 14.61
N THR A 426 -8.57 8.61 14.67
CA THR A 426 -8.96 7.24 14.35
C THR A 426 -9.05 6.31 15.55
N ALA A 427 -8.80 6.79 16.78
CA ALA A 427 -8.87 5.97 17.98
C ALA A 427 -10.18 6.23 18.73
N ASP A 428 -10.81 5.16 19.23
CA ASP A 428 -12.06 5.25 20.01
C ASP A 428 -11.79 5.73 21.46
N GLU A 429 -10.53 5.70 21.90
CA GLU A 429 -10.10 6.12 23.23
C GLU A 429 -9.05 7.23 23.15
N CYS A 430 -9.18 8.21 24.05
CA CYS A 430 -8.23 9.30 24.21
C CYS A 430 -7.36 9.07 25.44
N PRO A 431 -6.11 8.58 25.28
CA PRO A 431 -5.22 8.43 26.42
C PRO A 431 -5.03 9.76 27.16
N THR A 432 -5.06 9.68 28.48
CA THR A 432 -4.86 10.83 29.37
C THR A 432 -3.44 10.86 29.91
N TYR A 433 -2.91 12.06 30.03
CA TYR A 433 -1.55 12.36 30.46
C TYR A 433 -1.62 13.36 31.61
N ARG A 434 -0.88 13.09 32.69
CA ARG A 434 -0.80 13.96 33.87
C ARG A 434 0.53 14.68 33.93
N HIS A 435 0.48 15.98 34.23
CA HIS A 435 1.64 16.85 34.34
C HIS A 435 2.60 16.33 35.40
N THR A 436 3.87 16.23 35.05
CA THR A 436 4.96 15.96 35.98
C THR A 436 5.71 17.26 36.23
N PRO A 437 5.80 17.70 37.49
CA PRO A 437 6.50 18.93 37.86
C PRO A 437 8.00 18.89 37.58
#